data_AF-A0A316N2M4-F1
#
_entry.id   AF-A0A316N2M4-F1
#
_cell.length_a   1.000
_cell.length_b   1.000
_cell.length_c   1.000
_cell.angle_alpha   90.00
_cell.angle_beta   90.00
_cell.angle_gamma   90.00
#
_symmetry.space_group_name_H-M   'P 1'
#
loop_
_entity.id
_entity.type
_entity.pdbx_description
1 polymer ?
#
loop_
_entity_poly.entity_id
_entity_poly.type
_entity_poly.pdbx_seq_one_letter_code
_entity_poly.pdbx_strand_id
1 'polypeptide(L)'
;MIRIEDKNGSVQGYLPDSPSAAGIIGELFSAAGTREEVVVAGADFTVPEYMVGAHRLEVFLDGLRCVCGETDAAQYTEVGSTGTQSTIIRWHDNIPADCDILVRVI
;
A
#
# COMPACT_ATOMS: atom_id res chain seq x y z
N MET A 1 1.11 -11.33 9.78
CA MET A 1 1.33 -12.06 11.04
C MET A 1 2.65 -12.66 10.73
N ILE A 2 3.70 -12.20 11.38
CA ILE A 2 5.04 -12.65 11.08
C ILE A 2 5.06 -14.16 11.36
N ARG A 3 5.28 -14.94 10.31
CA ARG A 3 5.41 -16.39 10.37
C ARG A 3 6.78 -16.71 10.92
N ILE A 4 6.82 -17.63 11.87
CA ILE A 4 8.06 -18.23 12.34
C ILE A 4 8.18 -19.55 11.59
N GLU A 5 9.19 -19.65 10.72
CA GLU A 5 9.44 -20.83 9.89
C GLU A 5 10.73 -21.51 10.33
N ASP A 6 10.77 -22.84 10.24
CA ASP A 6 12.01 -23.59 10.42
C ASP A 6 12.93 -23.42 9.19
N LYS A 7 14.16 -23.96 9.27
CA LYS A 7 15.11 -23.91 8.15
C LYS A 7 14.64 -24.61 6.86
N ASN A 8 13.55 -25.38 6.94
CA ASN A 8 12.95 -26.10 5.82
C ASN A 8 11.68 -25.39 5.30
N GLY A 9 11.34 -24.21 5.84
CA GLY A 9 10.14 -23.45 5.47
C GLY A 9 8.84 -23.93 6.13
N SER A 10 8.89 -24.80 7.13
CA SER A 10 7.70 -25.24 7.87
C SER A 10 7.31 -24.23 8.93
N VAL A 11 6.07 -23.74 8.88
CA VAL A 11 5.52 -22.77 9.84
C VAL A 11 5.39 -23.40 11.22
N GLN A 12 6.15 -22.88 12.18
CA GLN A 12 6.15 -23.27 13.60
C GLN A 12 5.19 -22.44 14.45
N GLY A 13 4.79 -21.28 13.96
CA GLY A 13 3.86 -20.40 14.66
C GLY A 13 3.85 -19.00 14.10
N TYR A 14 3.21 -18.10 14.84
CA TYR A 14 3.06 -16.70 14.48
C TYR A 14 3.46 -15.83 15.68
N LEU A 15 4.15 -14.73 15.40
CA LEU A 15 4.50 -13.77 16.44
C LEU A 15 3.20 -13.10 16.96
N PRO A 16 2.93 -13.10 18.28
CA PRO A 16 1.77 -12.41 18.84
C PRO A 16 1.86 -10.90 18.54
N ASP A 17 0.70 -10.27 18.34
CA ASP A 17 0.54 -8.84 17.97
C ASP A 17 1.28 -8.39 16.69
N SER A 18 1.86 -9.32 15.94
CA SER A 18 2.33 -9.01 14.59
C SER A 18 1.11 -8.77 13.69
N PRO A 19 1.07 -7.67 12.91
CA PRO A 19 -0.08 -7.34 12.09
C PRO A 19 -0.41 -8.53 11.20
N SER A 20 -1.59 -9.13 11.31
CA SER A 20 -1.91 -10.36 10.59
C SER A 20 -1.85 -10.13 9.08
N ALA A 21 -1.26 -11.07 8.34
CA ALA A 21 -1.46 -11.12 6.89
C ALA A 21 -2.81 -11.79 6.61
N ALA A 22 -3.41 -12.42 7.63
CA ALA A 22 -4.82 -12.79 7.62
C ALA A 22 -5.65 -11.51 7.51
N GLY A 23 -6.38 -11.38 6.41
CA GLY A 23 -7.11 -10.18 6.01
C GLY A 23 -6.50 -9.49 4.80
N ILE A 24 -5.17 -9.49 4.66
CA ILE A 24 -4.52 -8.91 3.48
C ILE A 24 -4.78 -9.83 2.28
N ILE A 25 -5.57 -9.35 1.33
CA ILE A 25 -5.91 -10.05 0.08
C ILE A 25 -5.09 -9.55 -1.11
N GLY A 26 -4.36 -8.44 -0.96
CA GLY A 26 -3.41 -7.92 -1.93
C GLY A 26 -2.34 -7.06 -1.26
N GLU A 27 -1.08 -7.17 -1.70
CA GLU A 27 0.03 -6.35 -1.21
C GLU A 27 0.94 -5.94 -2.38
N LEU A 28 1.43 -4.71 -2.32
CA LEU A 28 2.49 -4.18 -3.18
C LEU A 28 3.53 -3.52 -2.29
N PHE A 29 4.79 -3.85 -2.50
CA PHE A 29 5.91 -3.16 -1.87
C PHE A 29 6.87 -2.66 -2.94
N SER A 30 7.10 -1.35 -2.96
CA SER A 30 8.09 -0.67 -3.79
C SER A 30 9.17 -0.10 -2.86
N ALA A 31 10.31 -0.78 -2.81
CA ALA A 31 11.39 -0.43 -1.90
C ALA A 31 12.12 0.86 -2.32
N ALA A 32 12.61 1.60 -1.32
CA ALA A 32 13.50 2.74 -1.49
C ALA A 32 14.69 2.40 -2.40
N GLY A 33 14.97 3.28 -3.35
CA GLY A 33 16.08 3.15 -4.31
C GLY A 33 15.85 2.14 -5.44
N THR A 34 14.70 1.47 -5.50
CA THR A 34 14.37 0.56 -6.62
C THR A 34 13.65 1.23 -7.79
N ARG A 35 13.02 2.39 -7.54
CA ARG A 35 12.43 3.23 -8.58
C ARG A 35 13.52 4.05 -9.26
N GLU A 36 13.53 4.09 -10.59
CA GLU A 36 14.49 4.89 -11.37
C GLU A 36 14.15 6.39 -11.32
N GLU A 37 12.87 6.73 -11.15
CA GLU A 37 12.38 8.09 -11.19
C GLU A 37 11.41 8.40 -10.04
N VAL A 38 11.25 9.69 -9.77
CA VAL A 38 10.25 10.23 -8.83
C VAL A 38 8.85 9.97 -9.39
N VAL A 39 7.93 9.50 -8.54
CA VAL A 39 6.51 9.48 -8.92
C VAL A 39 6.00 10.90 -8.80
N VAL A 40 5.67 11.51 -9.93
CA VAL A 40 5.26 12.91 -9.99
C VAL A 40 3.87 13.10 -9.36
N ALA A 41 3.65 14.23 -8.69
CA ALA A 41 2.33 14.63 -8.22
C ALA A 41 1.31 14.57 -9.37
N GLY A 42 0.14 14.00 -9.10
CA GLY A 42 -0.92 13.79 -10.08
C GLY A 42 -0.70 12.59 -11.02
N ALA A 43 0.44 11.89 -10.93
CA ALA A 43 0.66 10.67 -11.72
C ALA A 43 -0.10 9.49 -11.12
N ASP A 44 -0.57 8.61 -12.00
CA ASP A 44 -1.22 7.35 -11.64
C ASP A 44 -0.16 6.37 -11.11
N PHE A 45 -0.49 5.71 -10.01
CA PHE A 45 0.33 4.68 -9.38
C PHE A 45 -0.48 3.39 -9.24
N THR A 46 0.03 2.31 -9.83
CA THR A 46 -0.65 1.02 -9.83
C THR A 46 -0.52 0.33 -8.49
N VAL A 47 -1.63 -0.18 -7.96
CA VAL A 47 -1.76 -0.88 -6.69
C VAL A 47 -2.54 -2.18 -6.89
N PRO A 48 -2.53 -3.12 -5.92
CA PRO A 48 -3.38 -4.30 -5.99
C PRO A 48 -4.86 -3.93 -6.11
N GLU A 49 -5.65 -4.81 -6.70
CA GLU A 49 -7.08 -4.58 -6.93
C GLU A 49 -7.84 -4.32 -5.62
N TYR A 50 -8.65 -3.26 -5.60
CA TYR A 50 -9.46 -2.86 -4.45
C TYR A 50 -10.80 -2.24 -4.90
N MET A 51 -11.70 -2.03 -3.95
CA MET A 51 -12.99 -1.36 -4.17
C MET A 51 -12.90 0.10 -3.70
N VAL A 52 -13.13 1.05 -4.60
CA VAL A 52 -13.06 2.49 -4.30
C VAL A 52 -14.08 2.89 -3.23
N GLY A 53 -13.63 3.63 -2.22
CA GLY A 53 -14.43 4.11 -1.09
C GLY A 53 -14.78 3.04 -0.05
N ALA A 54 -14.25 1.82 -0.16
CA ALA A 54 -14.52 0.75 0.80
C ALA A 54 -13.70 0.84 2.11
N HIS A 55 -12.72 1.76 2.17
CA HIS A 55 -11.78 1.90 3.29
C HIS A 55 -10.98 0.63 3.60
N ARG A 56 -10.64 -0.12 2.54
CA ARG A 56 -9.87 -1.37 2.60
C ARG A 56 -8.44 -1.22 2.07
N LEU A 57 -8.10 -0.06 1.51
CA LEU A 57 -6.76 0.25 1.01
C LEU A 57 -5.96 0.99 2.08
N GLU A 58 -4.83 0.41 2.50
CA GLU A 58 -3.87 1.04 3.38
C GLU A 58 -2.60 1.35 2.59
N VAL A 59 -2.20 2.62 2.55
CA VAL A 59 -1.00 3.09 1.85
C VAL A 59 -0.05 3.69 2.87
N PHE A 60 1.22 3.31 2.80
CA PHE A 60 2.27 3.79 3.69
C PHE A 60 3.45 4.32 2.89
N LEU A 61 4.01 5.44 3.34
CA LEU A 61 5.24 6.05 2.84
C LEU A 61 6.28 6.06 3.97
N ASP A 62 7.42 5.40 3.79
CA ASP A 62 8.45 5.21 4.83
C ASP A 62 7.87 4.71 6.17
N GLY A 63 6.83 3.86 6.08
CA GLY A 63 6.12 3.30 7.23
C GLY A 63 5.08 4.23 7.87
N LEU A 64 4.94 5.48 7.42
CA LEU A 64 3.88 6.39 7.85
C LEU A 64 2.61 6.17 7.03
N ARG A 65 1.47 6.01 7.71
CA ARG A 65 0.18 5.80 7.04
C ARG A 65 -0.29 7.08 6.34
N CYS A 66 -0.54 6.97 5.05
CA CYS A 66 -1.09 8.04 4.22
C CYS A 66 -2.61 8.16 4.41
N VAL A 67 -3.11 9.39 4.29
CA VAL A 67 -4.55 9.71 4.30
C VAL A 67 -5.05 9.73 2.86
N CYS A 68 -6.18 9.03 2.63
CA CYS A 68 -6.93 9.07 1.38
C CYS A 68 -7.92 10.25 1.38
N GLY A 69 -8.02 10.95 0.26
CA GLY A 69 -9.03 11.99 0.04
C GLY A 69 -8.78 12.82 -1.22
N GLU A 70 -9.72 13.69 -1.56
CA GLU A 70 -9.66 14.58 -2.74
C GLU A 70 -9.02 15.95 -2.46
N THR A 71 -8.66 16.23 -1.19
CA THR A 71 -8.11 17.52 -0.78
C THR A 71 -6.58 17.48 -0.72
N ASP A 72 -5.94 18.64 -0.83
CA ASP A 72 -4.48 18.80 -0.69
C ASP A 72 -3.93 18.37 0.69
N ALA A 73 -4.81 18.11 1.68
CA ALA A 73 -4.42 17.58 2.98
C ALA A 73 -4.25 16.04 2.99
N ALA A 74 -4.81 15.35 1.99
CA ALA A 74 -4.61 13.93 1.76
C ALA A 74 -3.36 13.71 0.91
N GLN A 75 -2.65 12.61 1.11
CA GLN A 75 -1.46 12.29 0.32
C GLN A 75 -1.81 11.62 -1.01
N TYR A 76 -2.96 10.97 -1.10
CA TYR A 76 -3.42 10.35 -2.33
C TYR A 76 -4.95 10.33 -2.43
N THR A 77 -5.45 10.16 -3.66
CA THR A 77 -6.84 9.78 -3.93
C THR A 77 -6.93 8.41 -4.60
N GLU A 78 -8.03 7.71 -4.38
CA GLU A 78 -8.39 6.49 -5.09
C GLU A 78 -9.00 6.85 -6.45
N VAL A 79 -8.46 6.32 -7.55
CA VAL A 79 -8.97 6.65 -8.88
C VAL A 79 -10.15 5.74 -9.22
N GLY A 80 -11.32 6.35 -9.46
CA GLY A 80 -12.54 5.64 -9.87
C GLY A 80 -13.79 6.21 -9.22
N SER A 81 -14.90 5.49 -9.35
CA SER A 81 -16.16 5.83 -8.66
C SER A 81 -16.35 4.95 -7.44
N THR A 82 -16.89 5.49 -6.35
CA THR A 82 -17.21 4.71 -5.15
C THR A 82 -18.03 3.47 -5.48
N GLY A 83 -17.63 2.30 -4.96
CA GLY A 83 -18.26 1.02 -5.24
C GLY A 83 -17.87 0.37 -6.56
N THR A 84 -16.84 0.90 -7.25
CA THR A 84 -16.22 0.25 -8.42
C THR A 84 -14.83 -0.26 -8.09
N GLN A 85 -14.42 -1.27 -8.86
CA GLN A 85 -13.10 -1.89 -8.71
C GLN A 85 -12.03 -1.04 -9.40
N SER A 86 -10.88 -0.88 -8.74
CA SER A 86 -9.74 -0.11 -9.26
C SER A 86 -8.42 -0.76 -8.89
N THR A 87 -7.38 -0.38 -9.62
CA THR A 87 -5.97 -0.75 -9.41
C THR A 87 -5.08 0.49 -9.39
N ILE A 88 -5.66 1.69 -9.27
CA ILE A 88 -4.94 2.95 -9.46
C ILE A 88 -5.24 3.91 -8.31
N ILE A 89 -4.20 4.42 -7.68
CA ILE A 89 -4.26 5.63 -6.85
C ILE A 89 -3.54 6.77 -7.56
N ARG A 90 -3.78 8.00 -7.12
CA ARG A 90 -3.06 9.18 -7.59
C ARG A 90 -2.48 9.94 -6.41
N TRP A 91 -1.17 10.15 -6.42
CA TRP A 91 -0.47 10.93 -5.40
C TRP A 91 -0.73 12.42 -5.57
N HIS A 92 -0.87 13.16 -4.48
CA HIS A 92 -0.93 14.62 -4.51
C HIS A 92 0.45 15.28 -4.45
N ASP A 93 1.43 14.57 -3.86
CA ASP A 93 2.81 15.02 -3.76
C ASP A 93 3.75 14.22 -4.67
N ASN A 94 4.90 14.81 -4.99
CA ASN A 94 5.99 14.05 -5.59
C ASN A 94 6.50 13.03 -4.57
N ILE A 95 6.63 11.77 -4.98
CA ILE A 95 7.17 10.70 -4.13
C ILE A 95 8.60 10.38 -4.56
N PRO A 96 9.62 10.82 -3.79
CA PRO A 96 11.02 10.55 -4.09
C PRO A 96 11.31 9.06 -4.21
N ALA A 97 12.25 8.69 -5.08
CA ALA A 97 12.59 7.28 -5.35
C ALA A 97 13.24 6.58 -4.14
N ASP A 98 13.80 7.34 -3.21
CA ASP A 98 14.45 6.88 -1.97
C ASP A 98 13.47 6.66 -0.81
N CYS A 99 12.16 6.79 -1.04
CA CYS A 99 11.13 6.39 -0.08
C CYS A 99 10.61 4.97 -0.36
N ASP A 100 10.25 4.25 0.69
CA ASP A 100 9.48 3.02 0.64
C ASP A 100 8.00 3.32 0.43
N ILE A 101 7.35 2.62 -0.51
CA ILE A 101 5.90 2.60 -0.66
C ILE A 101 5.40 1.20 -0.34
N LEU A 102 4.46 1.09 0.60
CA LEU A 102 3.77 -0.15 0.90
C LEU A 102 2.26 0.07 0.75
N VAL A 103 1.61 -0.81 -0.02
CA VAL A 103 0.17 -0.80 -0.20
C VAL A 103 -0.41 -2.15 0.17
N ARG A 104 -1.47 -2.15 0.98
CA ARG A 104 -2.18 -3.33 1.44
C ARG A 104 -3.67 -3.19 1.19
N VAL A 105 -4.27 -4.26 0.69
CA VAL A 105 -5.72 -4.41 0.60
C VAL A 105 -6.13 -5.40 1.68
N ILE A 106 -6.86 -4.92 2.69
CA ILE A 106 -7.32 -5.72 3.83
C ILE A 106 -8.75 -6.21 3.65
#